data_AF-A0AA92CLD2-F1
#
_entry.id   AF-A0AA92CLD2-F1
#
_cell.length_a   1.000
_cell.length_b   1.000
_cell.length_c   1.000
_cell.angle_alpha   90.00
_cell.angle_beta   90.00
_cell.angle_gamma   90.00
#
_symmetry.space_group_name_H-M   'P 1'
#
loop_
_entity.id
_entity.type
_entity.pdbx_description
1 polymer ?
#
loop_
_entity_poly.entity_id
_entity_poly.type
_entity_poly.pdbx_seq_one_letter_code
_entity_poly.pdbx_strand_id
1 'polypeptide(L)'
;MSTIETLAQKLAIDTLKIQDAIGQDRLYVEVGQVLGAASQSLEEAFLTEIRVRLAERKARDFLNQKIAALQAEAEAQLNKADGAS
;
A
#
# COMPACT_ATOMS: atom_id res chain seq x y z
N MET A 1 20.91 8.15 -0.73
CA MET A 1 20.40 6.93 -0.11
C MET A 1 21.57 6.03 0.24
N SER A 2 21.59 5.49 1.46
CA SER A 2 22.57 4.50 1.89
C SER A 2 22.31 3.14 1.23
N THR A 3 23.29 2.23 1.31
CA THR A 3 23.12 0.84 0.86
C THR A 3 21.98 0.15 1.60
N ILE A 4 21.85 0.38 2.91
CA ILE A 4 20.80 -0.22 3.76
C ILE A 4 19.42 0.25 3.30
N GLU A 5 19.22 1.56 3.11
CA GLU A 5 17.95 2.13 2.63
C GLU A 5 17.56 1.56 1.27
N THR A 6 18.52 1.46 0.35
CA THR A 6 18.29 0.94 -1.00
C THR A 6 17.90 -0.55 -0.97
N LEU A 7 18.57 -1.35 -0.15
CA LEU A 7 18.26 -2.78 0.01
C LEU A 7 16.91 -2.99 0.68
N ALA A 8 16.63 -2.25 1.75
CA ALA A 8 15.34 -2.28 2.45
C ALA A 8 14.19 -1.92 1.50
N GLN A 9 14.34 -0.85 0.71
CA GLN A 9 13.32 -0.40 -0.24
C GLN A 9 13.01 -1.48 -1.28
N LYS A 10 14.04 -2.05 -1.92
CA LYS A 10 13.87 -3.10 -2.93
C LYS A 10 13.21 -4.33 -2.34
N LEU A 11 13.70 -4.79 -1.19
CA LEU A 11 13.15 -5.97 -0.52
C LEU A 11 11.70 -5.76 -0.08
N ALA A 12 11.33 -4.58 0.41
CA ALA A 12 9.95 -4.24 0.76
C ALA A 12 9.01 -4.28 -0.45
N ILE A 13 9.46 -3.77 -1.60
CA ILE A 13 8.70 -3.84 -2.86
C ILE A 13 8.46 -5.31 -3.26
N ASP A 14 9.51 -6.11 -3.28
CA ASP A 14 9.42 -7.50 -3.73
C ASP A 14 8.59 -8.35 -2.76
N THR A 15 8.73 -8.11 -1.45
CA THR A 15 7.91 -8.76 -0.42
C THR A 15 6.43 -8.47 -0.64
N LEU A 16 6.05 -7.21 -0.85
CA LEU A 16 4.65 -6.85 -1.07
C LEU A 16 4.10 -7.43 -2.38
N LYS A 17 4.90 -7.48 -3.45
CA LYS A 17 4.48 -8.14 -4.70
C LYS A 17 4.19 -9.61 -4.50
N ILE A 18 5.05 -10.33 -3.76
CA ILE A 18 4.83 -11.73 -3.45
C ILE A 18 3.58 -11.87 -2.59
N GLN A 19 3.43 -11.00 -1.57
CA GLN A 19 2.26 -10.98 -0.69
C GLN A 19 0.95 -10.87 -1.47
N ASP A 20 0.91 -9.93 -2.44
CA ASP A 20 -0.25 -9.73 -3.31
C ASP A 20 -0.49 -10.94 -4.24
N ALA A 21 0.57 -11.59 -4.73
CA ALA A 21 0.47 -12.72 -5.65
C ALA A 21 -0.03 -14.01 -5.00
N ILE A 22 0.34 -14.26 -3.74
CA ILE A 22 -0.02 -15.50 -3.02
C ILE A 22 -1.22 -15.32 -2.09
N GLY A 23 -1.71 -14.08 -1.92
CA GLY A 23 -2.84 -13.77 -1.02
C GLY A 23 -2.55 -14.01 0.46
N GLN A 24 -1.27 -14.05 0.85
CA GLN A 24 -0.86 -14.28 2.24
C GLN A 24 -0.73 -12.94 2.95
N ASP A 25 -1.66 -12.60 3.83
CA ASP A 25 -1.51 -11.39 4.62
C ASP A 25 -0.32 -11.52 5.58
N ARG A 26 0.61 -10.55 5.50
CA ARG A 26 1.75 -10.36 6.42
C ARG A 26 3.01 -11.19 6.19
N LEU A 27 3.30 -11.61 4.96
CA LEU A 27 4.62 -12.19 4.60
C LEU A 27 5.81 -11.33 5.10
N TYR A 28 5.65 -10.00 5.14
CA TYR A 28 6.69 -9.09 5.66
C TYR A 28 7.09 -9.37 7.12
N VAL A 29 6.25 -10.02 7.93
CA VAL A 29 6.59 -10.38 9.32
C VAL A 29 7.64 -11.47 9.34
N GLU A 30 7.48 -12.49 8.50
CA GLU A 30 8.44 -13.60 8.38
C GLU A 30 9.78 -13.08 7.82
N VAL A 31 9.73 -12.23 6.79
CA VAL A 31 10.93 -11.59 6.23
C VAL A 31 11.62 -10.73 7.29
N GLY A 32 10.86 -9.97 8.09
CA GLY A 32 11.37 -9.18 9.20
C GLY A 32 12.14 -10.03 10.22
N GLN A 33 11.59 -11.18 10.63
CA GLN A 33 12.25 -12.10 11.55
C GLN A 33 13.58 -12.65 11.00
N VAL A 34 13.63 -13.00 9.71
CA VAL A 34 14.86 -13.44 9.04
C VAL A 34 15.90 -12.32 9.04
N LEU A 35 15.49 -11.09 8.76
CA LEU A 35 16.37 -9.93 8.81
C LEU A 35 16.85 -9.65 10.24
N GLY A 36 15.98 -9.70 11.25
CA GLY A 36 16.35 -9.44 12.65
C GLY A 36 17.39 -10.42 13.19
N ALA A 37 17.37 -11.67 12.72
CA ALA A 37 18.38 -12.66 13.06
C ALA A 37 19.76 -12.39 12.45
N ALA A 38 19.84 -11.66 11.33
CA ALA A 38 21.07 -11.46 10.55
C ALA A 38 21.61 -10.01 10.58
N SER A 39 20.71 -9.02 10.60
CA SER A 39 21.01 -7.59 10.54
C SER A 39 19.81 -6.77 11.03
N GLN A 40 19.85 -6.39 12.31
CA GLN A 40 18.81 -5.57 12.94
C GLN A 40 18.61 -4.21 12.23
N SER A 41 19.68 -3.55 11.78
CA SER A 41 19.56 -2.25 11.10
C SER A 41 18.86 -2.35 9.74
N LEU A 42 19.02 -3.47 9.03
CA LEU A 42 18.29 -3.73 7.78
C LEU A 42 16.82 -4.08 8.05
N GLU A 43 16.53 -4.83 9.12
CA GLU A 43 15.16 -5.10 9.57
C GLU A 43 14.39 -3.80 9.86
N GLU A 44 14.97 -2.89 10.65
CA GLU A 44 14.31 -1.63 11.00
C GLU A 44 14.01 -0.76 9.77
N ALA A 45 14.95 -0.68 8.84
CA ALA A 45 14.76 0.03 7.57
C ALA A 45 13.69 -0.65 6.70
N PHE A 46 13.71 -1.97 6.59
CA PHE A 46 12.74 -2.75 5.83
C PHE A 46 11.32 -2.60 6.38
N LEU A 47 11.13 -2.75 7.70
CA LEU A 47 9.81 -2.61 8.34
C LEU A 47 9.28 -1.18 8.21
N THR A 48 10.17 -0.19 8.19
CA THR A 48 9.81 1.21 7.93
C THR A 48 9.29 1.38 6.50
N GLU A 49 9.99 0.85 5.50
CA GLU A 49 9.56 0.87 4.10
C GLU A 49 8.21 0.15 3.90
N ILE A 50 8.03 -1.02 4.52
CA ILE A 50 6.75 -1.74 4.50
C ILE A 50 5.63 -0.87 5.07
N ARG A 51 5.84 -0.27 6.25
CA ARG A 51 4.84 0.57 6.91
C ARG A 51 4.41 1.75 6.04
N VAL A 52 5.37 2.45 5.44
CA VAL A 52 5.10 3.60 4.55
C VAL A 52 4.27 3.17 3.35
N ARG A 53 4.59 2.04 2.72
CA ARG A 53 3.86 1.53 1.55
C ARG A 53 2.45 1.08 1.88
N LEU A 54 2.26 0.39 3.00
CA LEU A 54 0.92 -0.01 3.44
C LEU A 54 0.06 1.20 3.80
N ALA A 55 0.65 2.24 4.40
CA ALA A 55 -0.05 3.50 4.67
C ALA A 55 -0.45 4.21 3.37
N GLU A 56 0.45 4.23 2.38
CA GLU A 56 0.18 4.83 1.07
C GLU A 56 -0.93 4.09 0.31
N ARG A 57 -0.91 2.75 0.31
CA ARG A 57 -2.00 1.92 -0.25
C ARG A 57 -3.35 2.28 0.36
N LYS A 58 -3.43 2.34 1.70
CA LYS A 58 -4.65 2.75 2.41
C LYS A 58 -5.10 4.17 2.05
N ALA A 59 -4.15 5.10 1.90
CA ALA A 59 -4.47 6.46 1.47
C ALA A 59 -5.02 6.49 0.03
N ARG A 60 -4.45 5.69 -0.89
CA ARG A 60 -4.97 5.54 -2.25
C ARG A 60 -6.36 4.94 -2.27
N ASP A 61 -6.60 3.90 -1.49
CA ASP A 61 -7.92 3.26 -1.39
C ASP A 61 -8.97 4.27 -0.92
N PHE A 62 -8.63 5.07 0.10
CA PHE A 62 -9.49 6.16 0.58
C PHE A 62 -9.78 7.21 -0.50
N LEU A 63 -8.76 7.64 -1.26
CA LEU A 63 -8.94 8.61 -2.35
C LEU A 63 -9.83 8.04 -3.47
N ASN A 64 -9.62 6.79 -3.85
CA ASN A 64 -10.42 6.11 -4.87
C ASN A 64 -11.89 6.01 -4.47
N GLN A 65 -12.17 5.69 -3.20
CA GLN A 65 -13.54 5.67 -2.66
C GLN A 65 -14.18 7.06 -2.71
N LYS A 66 -13.43 8.12 -2.37
CA LYS A 66 -13.93 9.50 -2.46
C LYS A 66 -14.26 9.91 -3.88
N ILE A 67 -13.41 9.57 -4.85
CA ILE A 67 -13.64 9.86 -6.27
C ILE A 67 -14.91 9.13 -6.75
N ALA A 68 -15.04 7.83 -6.44
CA ALA A 68 -16.21 7.04 -6.86
C ALA A 68 -17.52 7.61 -6.28
N ALA A 69 -17.51 8.05 -5.01
CA ALA A 69 -18.67 8.68 -4.39
C ALA A 69 -19.06 10.00 -5.08
N LEU A 70 -18.08 10.86 -5.37
CA LEU A 70 -18.31 12.13 -6.06
C LEU A 70 -18.84 11.92 -7.50
N GLN A 71 -18.35 10.90 -8.21
CA GLN A 71 -18.85 10.53 -9.53
C GLN A 71 -20.31 10.08 -9.48
N ALA A 72 -20.65 9.19 -8.55
CA ALA A 72 -22.02 8.72 -8.37
C ALA A 72 -22.98 9.88 -7.99
N GLU A 73 -22.53 10.83 -7.16
CA GLU A 73 -23.30 12.02 -6.82
C GLU A 73 -23.52 12.93 -8.04
N ALA A 74 -22.51 13.13 -8.87
CA ALA A 74 -22.61 13.93 -10.09
C ALA A 74 -23.57 13.29 -11.10
N GLU A 75 -23.47 11.99 -11.34
CA GLU A 75 -24.39 11.24 -12.21
C GLU A 75 -25.84 11.31 -11.70
N ALA A 76 -26.05 11.18 -10.39
CA ALA A 76 -27.38 11.32 -9.80
C ALA A 76 -27.97 12.73 -9.94
N GLN A 77 -27.14 13.77 -9.97
CA GLN A 77 -27.59 15.15 -10.21
C GLN A 77 -27.96 15.38 -11.67
N LEU A 78 -27.18 14.86 -12.62
CA LEU A 78 -27.48 14.93 -14.05
C LEU A 78 -28.81 14.23 -14.37
N ASN A 79 -29.01 13.01 -13.88
CA ASN A 79 -30.25 12.25 -14.11
C ASN A 79 -31.50 12.95 -13.55
N LYS A 80 -31.36 13.74 -12.47
CA LYS A 80 -32.47 14.55 -11.92
C LYS A 80 -32.78 15.78 -12.78
N ALA A 81 -31.78 16.36 -13.44
CA ALA A 81 -31.96 17.50 -14.33
C ALA A 81 -32.66 17.09 -15.64
N ASP A 82 -32.28 15.94 -16.20
CA ASP A 82 -32.85 15.43 -17.44
C ASP A 82 -34.29 14.90 -17.27
N GLY A 83 -34.63 14.36 -16.09
CA GLY A 83 -35.99 13.90 -15.77
C GLY A 83 -36.97 15.00 -15.34
N ALA A 84 -36.51 16.24 -15.21
CA ALA A 84 -37.34 17.41 -14.84
C ALA A 84 -37.72 18.30 -16.04
N SER A 85 -37.40 17.86 -17.26
CA SER A 85 -37.76 18.51 -18.54
C SER A 85 -38.81 17.68 -19.30
#